data_AF-A0A1I2AH54-F1
#
_entry.id   AF-A0A1I2AH54-F1
#
_cell.length_a   1.000
_cell.length_b   1.000
_cell.length_c   1.000
_cell.angle_alpha   90.00
_cell.angle_beta   90.00
_cell.angle_gamma   90.00
#
_symmetry.space_group_name_H-M   'P 1'
#
loop_
_entity.id
_entity.type
_entity.pdbx_description
1 polymer ?
#
loop_
_entity_poly.entity_id
_entity_poly.type
_entity_poly.pdbx_seq_one_letter_code
_entity_poly.pdbx_strand_id
1 'polypeptide(L)'
;MTDRRILKVSGADSEEFLQGLITNDMAKLAQGPIYAALLTPQGKYLADFFVVPAPDGILIDVAAALGDMLKQRLSMYKLRAKVEIADTDLHLHRGTGPVPEDGFADPRTDGMGWRALRDTPQDSTADTTNWDALRVAHIVPETGIELTPDTFPLEVGFERLNGVDFRKGCYVGQEVTARMKHKTTLRKGLARVAMDGEAPVGTEITAEGKAAGTLLTQAGDQALAYLRFDRAAGPMQAETAKVTWSP
;
A
#
# COMPACT_ATOMS: atom_id res chain seq x y z
N MET A 1 4.33 -9.32 -9.94
CA MET A 1 3.78 -9.73 -8.63
C MET A 1 4.89 -9.67 -7.61
N THR A 2 4.75 -8.84 -6.58
CA THR A 2 5.77 -8.74 -5.53
C THR A 2 5.76 -9.98 -4.65
N ASP A 3 6.91 -10.65 -4.53
CA ASP A 3 7.12 -11.66 -3.49
C ASP A 3 6.82 -11.06 -2.12
N ARG A 4 6.27 -11.89 -1.23
CA ARG A 4 5.82 -11.47 0.10
C ARG A 4 6.62 -12.20 1.17
N ARG A 5 6.85 -11.51 2.29
CA ARG A 5 7.51 -12.06 3.47
C ARG A 5 6.62 -11.86 4.67
N ILE A 6 6.46 -12.92 5.45
CA ILE A 6 5.61 -12.91 6.63
C ILE A 6 6.48 -12.89 7.88
N LEU A 7 6.37 -11.81 8.65
CA LEU A 7 7.03 -11.65 9.94
C LEU A 7 6.03 -11.92 11.07
N LYS A 8 6.51 -12.45 12.20
CA LYS A 8 5.72 -12.57 13.43
C LYS A 8 6.23 -11.58 14.47
N VAL A 9 5.31 -10.79 15.00
CA VAL A 9 5.53 -9.90 16.15
C VAL A 9 4.81 -10.51 17.35
N SER A 10 5.54 -10.84 18.41
CA SER A 10 4.99 -11.52 19.59
C SER A 10 5.51 -10.94 20.89
N GLY A 11 4.88 -11.26 22.02
CA GLY A 11 5.22 -10.72 23.33
C GLY A 11 4.20 -9.71 23.86
N ALA A 12 4.23 -9.47 25.17
CA ALA A 12 3.17 -8.78 25.91
C ALA A 12 2.89 -7.33 25.44
N ASP A 13 3.89 -6.67 24.85
CA ASP A 13 3.78 -5.26 24.46
C ASP A 13 3.52 -5.08 22.95
N SER A 14 3.23 -6.16 22.20
CA SER A 14 3.21 -6.15 20.72
C SER A 14 2.19 -5.19 20.12
N GLU A 15 0.97 -5.17 20.67
CA GLU A 15 -0.10 -4.29 20.18
C GLU A 15 0.21 -2.81 20.45
N GLU A 16 0.59 -2.47 21.69
CA GLU A 16 0.96 -1.10 22.07
C GLU A 16 2.17 -0.62 21.26
N PHE A 17 3.16 -1.49 21.08
CA PHE A 17 4.34 -1.23 20.28
C PHE A 17 4.00 -0.88 18.82
N LEU A 18 3.18 -1.69 18.15
CA LEU A 18 2.75 -1.41 16.78
C LEU A 18 1.82 -0.19 16.72
N GLN A 19 0.96 0.00 17.72
CA GLN A 19 0.05 1.14 17.78
C GLN A 19 0.80 2.47 17.74
N GLY A 20 1.97 2.58 18.37
CA GLY A 20 2.81 3.78 18.33
C GLY A 20 3.61 3.99 17.05
N LEU A 21 3.64 3.02 16.13
CA LEU A 21 4.53 3.05 14.96
C LEU A 21 3.81 3.10 13.62
N ILE A 22 2.66 2.44 13.51
CA ILE A 22 1.98 2.26 12.23
C ILE A 22 0.89 3.32 12.01
N THR A 23 0.54 3.56 10.74
CA THR A 23 -0.46 4.58 10.36
C THR A 23 -1.91 4.24 10.71
N ASN A 24 -2.23 2.97 10.98
CA ASN A 24 -3.60 2.50 11.24
C ASN A 24 -3.77 2.02 12.69
N ASP A 25 -5.01 1.80 13.12
CA ASP A 25 -5.36 1.51 14.50
C ASP A 25 -5.38 0.00 14.81
N MET A 26 -4.54 -0.43 15.74
CA MET A 26 -4.48 -1.82 16.21
C MET A 26 -5.79 -2.28 16.84
N ALA A 27 -6.61 -1.37 17.38
CA ALA A 27 -7.93 -1.71 17.94
C ALA A 27 -8.88 -2.34 16.90
N LYS A 28 -8.64 -2.11 15.60
CA LYS A 28 -9.42 -2.71 14.51
C LYS A 28 -9.01 -4.14 14.20
N LEU A 29 -7.85 -4.60 14.67
CA LEU A 29 -7.34 -5.94 14.35
C LEU A 29 -8.28 -7.05 14.86
N ALA A 30 -9.03 -6.78 15.92
CA ALA A 30 -10.08 -7.66 16.44
C ALA A 30 -11.24 -7.93 15.45
N GLN A 31 -11.37 -7.09 14.41
CA GLN A 31 -12.38 -7.22 13.35
C GLN A 31 -11.83 -7.88 12.09
N GLY A 32 -10.51 -8.13 12.04
CA GLY A 32 -9.81 -8.69 10.88
C GLY A 32 -8.53 -7.92 10.54
N PRO A 33 -7.85 -8.31 9.45
CA PRO A 33 -6.62 -7.68 9.02
C PRO A 33 -6.77 -6.19 8.75
N ILE A 34 -5.69 -5.44 8.97
CA ILE A 34 -5.62 -4.01 8.63
C ILE A 34 -4.46 -3.74 7.68
N TYR A 35 -4.67 -2.83 6.73
CA TYR A 35 -3.60 -2.29 5.91
C TYR A 35 -2.98 -1.09 6.63
N ALA A 36 -1.65 -0.99 6.66
CA ALA A 36 -0.95 0.10 7.32
C ALA A 36 0.41 0.36 6.66
N ALA A 37 1.05 1.45 7.05
CA ALA A 37 2.44 1.72 6.74
C ALA A 37 3.24 2.12 7.98
N LEU A 38 4.55 1.91 7.86
CA LEU A 38 5.56 2.58 8.68
C LEU A 38 6.06 3.81 7.90
N LEU A 39 6.17 4.94 8.59
CA LEU A 39 6.62 6.20 7.99
C LEU A 39 7.93 6.67 8.61
N THR A 40 8.61 7.58 7.90
CA THR A 40 9.65 8.42 8.50
C THR A 40 9.02 9.43 9.45
N PRO A 41 9.80 10.05 10.36
CA PRO A 41 9.32 11.18 11.16
C PRO A 41 8.81 12.35 10.31
N GLN A 42 9.27 12.48 9.06
CA GLN A 42 8.82 13.48 8.10
C GLN A 42 7.54 13.07 7.34
N GLY A 43 6.90 11.96 7.72
CA GLY A 43 5.66 11.46 7.11
C GLY A 43 5.84 10.81 5.74
N LYS A 44 7.06 10.45 5.35
CA LYS A 44 7.36 9.74 4.11
C LYS A 44 7.19 8.24 4.27
N TYR A 45 6.79 7.57 3.20
CA TYR A 45 6.66 6.13 3.14
C TYR A 45 8.00 5.41 3.42
N LEU A 46 7.99 4.39 4.29
CA LEU A 46 9.09 3.43 4.43
C LEU A 46 8.67 2.03 3.95
N ALA A 47 7.53 1.54 4.42
CA ALA A 47 6.95 0.26 4.02
C ALA A 47 5.45 0.26 4.27
N ASP A 48 4.70 -0.40 3.39
CA ASP A 48 3.32 -0.82 3.62
C ASP A 48 3.26 -2.31 3.90
N PHE A 49 2.24 -2.71 4.66
CA PHE A 49 2.04 -4.09 5.05
C PHE A 49 0.62 -4.32 5.54
N PHE A 50 0.24 -5.59 5.60
CA PHE A 50 -0.97 -6.03 6.28
C PHE A 50 -0.58 -6.52 7.66
N VAL A 51 -1.36 -6.12 8.66
CA VAL A 51 -1.29 -6.64 10.02
C VAL A 51 -2.44 -7.62 10.16
N VAL A 52 -2.13 -8.87 10.50
CA VAL A 52 -3.07 -10.00 10.53
C VAL A 52 -3.08 -10.59 11.94
N PRO A 53 -4.26 -10.86 12.54
CA PRO A 53 -4.34 -11.49 13.86
C PRO A 53 -3.79 -12.92 13.80
N ALA A 54 -3.10 -13.34 14.87
CA ALA A 54 -2.65 -14.72 15.04
C ALA A 54 -2.82 -15.16 16.51
N PRO A 55 -2.95 -16.47 16.80
CA PRO A 55 -3.19 -16.96 18.16
C PRO A 55 -2.14 -16.49 19.19
N ASP A 56 -0.86 -16.47 18.80
CA ASP A 56 0.26 -16.13 19.69
C ASP A 56 1.04 -14.91 19.16
N GLY A 57 0.33 -13.82 18.87
CA GLY A 57 0.91 -12.56 18.43
C GLY A 57 0.25 -12.02 17.18
N ILE A 58 1.05 -11.40 16.32
CA ILE A 58 0.59 -10.63 15.18
C ILE A 58 1.46 -10.98 13.99
N LEU A 59 0.85 -11.24 12.84
CA LEU A 59 1.58 -11.44 11.59
C LEU A 59 1.63 -10.14 10.80
N ILE A 60 2.77 -9.88 10.17
CA ILE A 60 2.98 -8.77 9.24
C ILE A 60 3.28 -9.37 7.87
N ASP A 61 2.38 -9.17 6.91
CA ASP A 61 2.63 -9.44 5.50
C ASP A 61 3.19 -8.17 4.83
N VAL A 62 4.46 -8.22 4.45
CA VAL A 62 5.18 -7.13 3.78
C VAL A 62 5.76 -7.60 2.44
N ALA A 63 5.98 -6.67 1.50
CA ALA A 63 6.78 -6.95 0.31
C ALA A 63 8.16 -7.50 0.72
N ALA A 64 8.59 -8.61 0.13
CA ALA A 64 9.81 -9.30 0.53
C ALA A 64 11.04 -8.38 0.46
N ALA A 65 11.11 -7.53 -0.57
CA ALA A 65 12.17 -6.54 -0.76
C ALA A 65 12.28 -5.50 0.38
N LEU A 66 11.21 -5.27 1.15
CA LEU A 66 11.20 -4.37 2.31
C LEU A 66 11.35 -5.11 3.64
N GLY A 67 11.35 -6.45 3.64
CA GLY A 67 11.29 -7.28 4.84
C GLY A 67 12.44 -7.05 5.82
N ASP A 68 13.68 -7.06 5.33
CA ASP A 68 14.87 -6.84 6.19
C ASP A 68 14.88 -5.42 6.77
N MET A 69 14.59 -4.42 5.93
CA MET A 69 14.52 -3.02 6.34
C MET A 69 13.44 -2.83 7.42
N LEU A 70 12.24 -3.39 7.21
CA LEU A 70 11.14 -3.29 8.17
C LEU A 70 11.50 -3.98 9.49
N LYS A 71 12.03 -5.21 9.44
CA LYS A 71 12.48 -5.95 10.63
C LYS A 71 13.54 -5.17 11.42
N GLN A 72 14.52 -4.58 10.73
CA GLN A 72 15.55 -3.75 11.35
C GLN A 72 14.95 -2.51 12.00
N ARG A 73 14.07 -1.79 11.31
CA ARG A 73 13.42 -0.57 11.84
C ARG A 73 12.58 -0.87 13.07
N LEU A 74 11.73 -1.90 13.01
CA LEU A 74 10.93 -2.32 14.15
C LEU A 74 11.84 -2.74 15.33
N SER A 75 12.91 -3.47 15.07
CA SER A 75 13.88 -3.85 16.12
C SER A 75 14.55 -2.63 16.77
N MET A 76 14.86 -1.59 16.01
CA MET A 76 15.40 -0.33 16.56
C MET A 76 14.40 0.39 17.46
N TYR A 77 13.11 0.37 17.11
CA TYR A 77 12.05 1.03 17.89
C TYR A 77 11.63 0.24 19.14
N LYS A 78 11.84 -1.08 19.16
CA LYS A 78 11.45 -1.96 20.27
C LYS A 78 12.00 -1.51 21.62
N LEU A 79 13.23 -1.00 21.69
CA LEU A 79 13.90 -0.60 22.93
C LEU A 79 13.67 -1.62 24.08
N ARG A 80 12.94 -1.23 25.13
CA ARG A 80 12.64 -2.04 26.32
C ARG A 80 11.32 -2.82 26.21
N ALA A 81 10.56 -2.63 25.13
CA ALA A 81 9.31 -3.35 24.92
C ALA A 81 9.57 -4.85 24.83
N LYS A 82 8.73 -5.63 25.51
CA LYS A 82 8.73 -7.09 25.51
C LYS A 82 8.09 -7.60 24.22
N VAL A 83 8.80 -7.40 23.12
CA VAL A 83 8.38 -7.77 21.76
C VAL A 83 9.45 -8.63 21.12
N GLU A 84 9.11 -9.66 20.36
CA GLU A 84 10.02 -10.41 19.50
C GLU A 84 9.55 -10.28 18.06
N ILE A 85 10.49 -10.10 17.13
CA ILE A 85 10.21 -9.97 15.70
C ILE A 85 10.99 -11.06 14.98
N ALA A 86 10.28 -12.06 14.49
CA ALA A 86 10.85 -13.24 13.85
C ALA A 86 10.34 -13.40 12.42
N ASP A 87 11.11 -14.14 11.62
CA ASP A 87 10.63 -14.65 10.34
C ASP A 87 9.68 -15.83 10.55
N THR A 88 8.83 -16.08 9.57
CA THR A 88 7.97 -17.26 9.53
C THR A 88 8.12 -17.95 8.19
N ASP A 89 7.74 -19.24 8.15
CA ASP A 89 7.65 -20.01 6.91
C ASP A 89 6.26 -19.90 6.26
N LEU A 90 5.46 -18.90 6.66
CA LEU A 90 4.14 -18.68 6.09
C LEU A 90 4.25 -17.98 4.73
N HIS A 91 3.33 -18.34 3.85
CA HIS A 91 3.20 -17.83 2.50
C HIS A 91 1.86 -17.12 2.32
N LEU A 92 1.88 -16.01 1.57
CA LEU A 92 0.64 -15.36 1.17
C LEU A 92 -0.10 -16.24 0.15
N HIS A 93 -1.36 -16.52 0.44
CA HIS A 93 -2.36 -16.96 -0.51
C HIS A 93 -3.34 -15.82 -0.79
N ARG A 94 -3.78 -15.69 -2.03
CA ARG A 94 -4.77 -14.70 -2.46
C ARG A 94 -5.61 -15.19 -3.62
N GLY A 95 -6.79 -14.60 -3.77
CA GLY A 95 -7.68 -14.89 -4.88
C GLY A 95 -8.85 -13.91 -4.96
N THR A 96 -9.61 -13.98 -6.04
CA THR A 96 -10.76 -13.10 -6.33
C THR A 96 -12.12 -13.79 -6.16
N GLY A 97 -12.11 -15.09 -5.89
CA GLY A 97 -13.31 -15.89 -5.61
C GLY A 97 -13.86 -15.71 -4.19
N PRO A 98 -14.71 -16.63 -3.73
CA PRO A 98 -15.19 -16.64 -2.34
C PRO A 98 -14.04 -16.64 -1.33
N VAL A 99 -14.21 -15.90 -0.23
CA VAL A 99 -13.25 -15.87 0.87
C VAL A 99 -13.23 -17.27 1.53
N PRO A 100 -12.07 -17.94 1.63
CA PRO A 100 -11.98 -19.23 2.31
C PRO A 100 -12.13 -19.04 3.84
N GLU A 101 -12.45 -20.10 4.56
CA GLU A 101 -12.69 -20.07 6.01
C GLU A 101 -11.49 -19.54 6.82
N ASP A 102 -10.27 -19.86 6.37
CA ASP A 102 -9.01 -19.42 6.95
C ASP A 102 -8.50 -18.08 6.38
N GLY A 103 -9.28 -17.45 5.50
CA GLY A 103 -8.94 -16.21 4.83
C GLY A 103 -9.74 -15.02 5.32
N PHE A 104 -9.32 -13.86 4.83
CA PHE A 104 -9.97 -12.59 5.08
C PHE A 104 -10.13 -11.84 3.77
N ALA A 105 -11.17 -11.00 3.67
CA ALA A 105 -11.26 -10.02 2.59
C ALA A 105 -10.03 -9.09 2.63
N ASP A 106 -9.56 -8.64 1.46
CA ASP A 106 -8.46 -7.68 1.40
C ASP A 106 -8.91 -6.33 2.01
N PRO A 107 -8.25 -5.86 3.08
CA PRO A 107 -8.74 -4.72 3.85
C PRO A 107 -8.62 -3.37 3.11
N ARG A 108 -7.94 -3.34 1.96
CA ARG A 108 -7.79 -2.10 1.18
C ARG A 108 -9.08 -1.74 0.45
N THR A 109 -9.73 -2.74 -0.14
CA THR A 109 -10.97 -2.60 -0.92
C THR A 109 -11.49 -3.97 -1.33
N ASP A 110 -12.81 -4.13 -1.38
CA ASP A 110 -13.50 -5.37 -1.78
C ASP A 110 -13.07 -5.88 -3.17
N GLY A 111 -12.62 -4.98 -4.05
CA GLY A 111 -12.15 -5.31 -5.39
C GLY A 111 -10.82 -6.05 -5.47
N MET A 112 -10.09 -6.16 -4.35
CA MET A 112 -8.82 -6.89 -4.29
C MET A 112 -8.97 -8.35 -3.84
N GLY A 113 -10.20 -8.82 -3.62
CA GLY A 113 -10.48 -10.21 -3.28
C GLY A 113 -10.14 -10.57 -1.84
N TRP A 114 -9.45 -11.70 -1.64
CA TRP A 114 -9.13 -12.23 -0.32
C TRP A 114 -7.65 -12.59 -0.15
N ARG A 115 -7.25 -12.75 1.11
CA ARG A 115 -5.90 -13.06 1.57
C ARG A 115 -5.94 -14.12 2.67
N ALA A 116 -5.01 -15.07 2.64
CA ALA A 116 -4.78 -16.05 3.71
C ALA A 116 -3.27 -16.27 3.88
N LEU A 117 -2.83 -16.67 5.08
CA LEU A 117 -1.42 -16.97 5.35
C LEU A 117 -1.30 -18.45 5.72
N ARG A 118 -0.57 -19.23 4.90
CA ARG A 118 -0.52 -20.70 5.00
C ARG A 118 0.92 -21.20 5.02
N ASP A 119 1.12 -22.41 5.53
CA ASP A 119 2.42 -23.10 5.63
C ASP A 119 2.94 -23.65 4.29
N THR A 120 2.08 -23.70 3.28
CA THR A 120 2.42 -24.13 1.92
C THR A 120 2.39 -22.93 0.97
N PRO A 121 3.25 -22.88 -0.06
CA PRO A 121 3.17 -21.82 -1.07
C PRO A 121 1.88 -21.96 -1.90
N GLN A 122 1.34 -20.83 -2.35
CA GLN A 122 0.23 -20.84 -3.31
C GLN A 122 0.72 -21.40 -4.65
N ASP A 123 -0.08 -22.27 -5.27
CA ASP A 123 0.16 -22.69 -6.65
C ASP A 123 -0.08 -21.51 -7.60
N SER A 124 1.01 -20.91 -8.05
CA SER A 124 0.98 -19.76 -8.97
C SER A 124 0.50 -20.13 -10.37
N THR A 125 0.53 -21.42 -10.74
CA THR A 125 0.05 -21.86 -12.06
C THR A 125 -1.48 -21.90 -12.15
N ALA A 126 -2.16 -21.98 -11.00
CA ALA A 126 -3.61 -21.93 -10.91
C ALA A 126 -4.17 -20.49 -10.86
N ASP A 127 -3.34 -19.49 -10.54
CA ASP A 127 -3.77 -18.09 -10.46
C ASP A 127 -3.59 -17.36 -11.80
N THR A 128 -4.64 -17.32 -12.60
CA THR A 128 -4.68 -16.57 -13.87
C THR A 128 -5.11 -15.11 -13.69
N THR A 129 -5.15 -14.60 -12.46
CA THR A 129 -5.66 -13.26 -12.16
C THR A 129 -4.69 -12.18 -12.66
N ASN A 130 -5.20 -11.24 -13.45
CA ASN A 130 -4.45 -10.02 -13.77
C ASN A 130 -4.53 -9.04 -12.59
N TRP A 131 -3.61 -9.19 -11.64
CA TRP A 131 -3.55 -8.35 -10.44
C TRP A 131 -3.26 -6.88 -10.73
N ASP A 132 -2.52 -6.58 -11.80
CA ASP A 132 -2.21 -5.21 -12.20
C ASP A 132 -3.47 -4.52 -12.71
N ALA A 133 -4.33 -5.24 -13.45
CA ALA A 133 -5.64 -4.74 -13.84
C ALA A 133 -6.53 -4.43 -12.63
N LEU A 134 -6.55 -5.28 -11.60
CA LEU A 134 -7.29 -4.98 -10.36
C LEU A 134 -6.71 -3.77 -9.64
N ARG A 135 -5.39 -3.67 -9.54
CA ARG A 135 -4.73 -2.51 -8.93
C ARG A 135 -5.04 -1.22 -9.67
N VAL A 136 -4.98 -1.23 -11.00
CA VAL A 136 -5.35 -0.08 -11.85
C VAL A 136 -6.83 0.26 -11.65
N ALA A 137 -7.72 -0.73 -11.71
CA ALA A 137 -9.16 -0.55 -11.56
C ALA A 137 -9.53 0.07 -10.21
N HIS A 138 -8.88 -0.36 -9.12
CA HIS A 138 -9.16 0.07 -7.75
C HIS A 138 -8.18 1.11 -7.20
N ILE A 139 -7.28 1.64 -8.03
CA ILE A 139 -6.28 2.65 -7.67
C ILE A 139 -5.43 2.18 -6.47
N VAL A 140 -4.98 0.93 -6.48
CA VAL A 140 -4.18 0.33 -5.41
C VAL A 140 -2.70 0.40 -5.79
N PRO A 141 -1.87 1.17 -5.03
CA PRO A 141 -0.46 1.31 -5.35
C PRO A 141 0.33 0.03 -5.03
N GLU A 142 1.45 -0.19 -5.72
CA GLU A 142 2.41 -1.26 -5.46
C GLU A 142 3.76 -0.73 -4.96
N THR A 143 4.34 -1.49 -4.03
CA THR A 143 5.68 -1.28 -3.51
C THR A 143 6.72 -1.24 -4.63
N GLY A 144 7.52 -0.18 -4.69
CA GLY A 144 8.60 -0.03 -5.66
C GLY A 144 8.18 0.60 -6.99
N ILE A 145 6.88 0.78 -7.23
CA ILE A 145 6.35 1.52 -8.40
C ILE A 145 5.70 2.82 -7.93
N GLU A 146 4.46 2.77 -7.40
CA GLU A 146 3.77 3.94 -6.87
C GLU A 146 4.24 4.30 -5.44
N LEU A 147 4.67 3.30 -4.66
CA LEU A 147 5.18 3.48 -3.31
C LEU A 147 6.70 3.49 -3.31
N THR A 148 7.27 4.69 -3.17
CA THR A 148 8.71 4.94 -3.12
C THR A 148 9.04 5.70 -1.83
N PRO A 149 10.32 5.83 -1.44
CA PRO A 149 10.72 6.62 -0.27
C PRO A 149 10.28 8.09 -0.31
N ASP A 150 9.98 8.63 -1.49
CA ASP A 150 9.49 10.00 -1.66
C ASP A 150 7.97 10.12 -1.59
N THR A 151 7.25 9.02 -1.49
CA THR A 151 5.78 8.99 -1.49
C THR A 151 5.21 9.48 -0.15
N PHE A 152 4.17 10.33 -0.22
CA PHE A 152 3.32 10.65 0.93
C PHE A 152 2.05 9.77 0.91
N PRO A 153 1.68 9.11 2.02
CA PRO A 153 0.57 8.15 2.04
C PRO A 153 -0.76 8.69 1.48
N LEU A 154 -1.11 9.94 1.79
CA LEU A 154 -2.38 10.52 1.34
C LEU A 154 -2.41 10.83 -0.16
N GLU A 155 -1.25 11.05 -0.78
CA GLU A 155 -1.18 11.25 -2.22
C GLU A 155 -1.42 9.95 -2.99
N VAL A 156 -1.19 8.78 -2.37
CA VAL A 156 -1.38 7.46 -2.98
C VAL A 156 -2.59 6.72 -2.41
N GLY A 157 -3.53 7.46 -1.83
CA GLY A 157 -4.85 6.94 -1.48
C GLY A 157 -4.93 6.12 -0.20
N PHE A 158 -3.95 6.22 0.73
CA PHE A 158 -4.01 5.45 1.98
C PHE A 158 -5.30 5.68 2.78
N GLU A 159 -5.86 6.89 2.77
CA GLU A 159 -7.15 7.13 3.42
C GLU A 159 -8.27 6.32 2.76
N ARG A 160 -8.36 6.36 1.43
CA ARG A 160 -9.37 5.61 0.65
C ARG A 160 -9.21 4.10 0.79
N LEU A 161 -7.96 3.64 0.96
CA LEU A 161 -7.60 2.22 1.06
C LEU A 161 -7.53 1.73 2.51
N ASN A 162 -8.17 2.42 3.45
CA ASN A 162 -8.19 2.07 4.87
C ASN A 162 -6.79 1.90 5.49
N GLY A 163 -5.76 2.52 4.93
CA GLY A 163 -4.35 2.40 5.30
C GLY A 163 -3.88 3.36 6.39
N VAL A 164 -4.72 4.33 6.78
CA VAL A 164 -4.42 5.32 7.83
C VAL A 164 -5.67 5.58 8.66
N ASP A 165 -5.49 5.70 9.96
CA ASP A 165 -6.53 6.17 10.87
C ASP A 165 -6.16 7.56 11.40
N PHE A 166 -7.08 8.51 11.29
CA PHE A 166 -6.93 9.88 11.79
C PHE A 166 -7.51 10.08 13.20
N ARG A 167 -8.21 9.07 13.75
CA ARG A 167 -8.83 9.07 15.08
C ARG A 167 -7.97 8.34 16.12
N LYS A 168 -6.96 7.60 15.68
CA LYS A 168 -6.03 6.90 16.59
C LYS A 168 -5.07 7.87 17.29
N GLY A 169 -4.41 7.37 18.34
CA GLY A 169 -3.34 8.08 19.05
C GLY A 169 -2.09 8.33 18.20
N CYS A 170 -1.07 8.90 18.85
CA CYS A 170 0.17 9.30 18.19
C CYS A 170 0.90 8.13 17.52
N TYR A 171 1.43 8.37 16.33
CA TYR A 171 2.37 7.46 15.66
C TYR A 171 3.46 8.24 14.91
N VAL A 172 4.54 7.57 14.54
CA VAL A 172 5.68 8.18 13.85
C VAL A 172 5.26 8.77 12.49
N GLY A 173 5.54 10.06 12.27
CA GLY A 173 5.21 10.76 11.01
C GLY A 173 3.77 11.28 10.92
N GLN A 174 2.95 11.12 11.96
CA GLN A 174 1.55 11.55 11.97
C GLN A 174 1.36 13.05 11.71
N GLU A 175 2.24 13.93 12.21
CA GLU A 175 2.06 15.38 12.12
C GLU A 175 1.91 15.86 10.67
N VAL A 176 2.74 15.35 9.76
CA VAL A 176 2.72 15.71 8.35
C VAL A 176 1.46 15.16 7.68
N THR A 177 1.12 13.90 7.94
CA THR A 177 -0.09 13.25 7.43
C THR A 177 -1.37 13.97 7.88
N ALA A 178 -1.48 14.32 9.17
CA ALA A 178 -2.61 15.05 9.73
C ALA A 178 -2.70 16.48 9.18
N ARG A 179 -1.57 17.17 9.01
CA ARG A 179 -1.52 18.50 8.39
C ARG A 179 -2.03 18.45 6.95
N MET A 180 -1.60 17.47 6.16
CA MET A 180 -2.07 17.28 4.78
C MET A 180 -3.59 17.05 4.74
N LYS A 181 -4.14 16.25 5.66
CA LYS A 181 -5.59 15.98 5.73
C LYS A 181 -6.42 17.21 6.06
N HIS A 182 -6.01 17.99 7.06
CA HIS A 182 -6.88 19.02 7.65
C HIS A 182 -6.59 20.44 7.17
N LYS A 183 -5.39 20.70 6.64
CA LYS A 183 -4.93 22.07 6.32
C LYS A 183 -4.55 22.25 4.85
N THR A 184 -4.71 21.23 4.01
CA THR A 184 -4.23 21.29 2.63
C THR A 184 -5.20 20.61 1.68
N THR A 185 -5.54 21.29 0.59
CA THR A 185 -6.14 20.63 -0.58
C THR A 185 -5.05 19.85 -1.29
N LEU A 186 -5.24 18.54 -1.44
CA LEU A 186 -4.34 17.69 -2.24
C LEU A 186 -4.32 18.20 -3.69
N ARG A 187 -3.16 18.71 -4.13
CA ARG A 187 -2.96 19.23 -5.50
C ARG A 187 -2.33 18.22 -6.44
N LYS A 188 -1.90 17.08 -5.90
CA LYS A 188 -1.26 16.00 -6.64
C LYS A 188 -1.54 14.68 -5.95
N GLY A 189 -1.48 13.60 -6.72
CA GLY A 189 -1.71 12.26 -6.20
C GLY A 189 -1.94 11.24 -7.30
N LEU A 190 -2.12 10.00 -6.86
CA LEU A 190 -2.36 8.85 -7.68
C LEU A 190 -3.79 8.88 -8.21
N ALA A 191 -3.93 8.70 -9.52
CA ALA A 191 -5.19 8.64 -10.22
C ALA A 191 -5.17 7.51 -11.25
N ARG A 192 -6.36 7.04 -11.65
CA ARG A 192 -6.52 6.19 -12.82
C ARG A 192 -6.68 7.07 -14.06
N VAL A 193 -5.99 6.72 -15.13
CA VAL A 193 -6.06 7.40 -16.43
C VAL A 193 -6.37 6.40 -17.53
N ALA A 194 -7.07 6.85 -18.57
CA ALA A 194 -7.24 6.11 -19.81
C ALA A 194 -6.09 6.42 -20.77
N MET A 195 -5.71 5.45 -21.57
CA MET A 195 -4.61 5.51 -22.53
C MET A 195 -5.06 5.11 -23.94
N ASP A 196 -4.57 5.86 -24.93
CA ASP A 196 -4.63 5.50 -26.35
C ASP A 196 -3.18 5.49 -26.89
N GLY A 197 -2.64 4.28 -27.08
CA GLY A 197 -1.23 4.01 -27.38
C GLY A 197 -0.45 3.43 -26.18
N GLU A 198 0.84 3.20 -26.40
CA GLU A 198 1.75 2.62 -25.40
C GLU A 198 2.86 3.62 -25.04
N ALA A 199 3.26 3.62 -23.77
CA ALA A 199 4.43 4.35 -23.28
C ALA A 199 5.04 3.58 -22.10
N PRO A 200 6.36 3.62 -21.88
CA PRO A 200 6.98 2.95 -20.74
C PRO A 200 6.46 3.42 -19.37
N VAL A 201 6.53 2.54 -18.37
CA VAL A 201 6.35 2.91 -16.96
C VAL A 201 7.45 3.89 -16.55
N GLY A 202 7.07 4.97 -15.87
CA GLY A 202 7.97 6.06 -15.48
C GLY A 202 8.01 7.22 -16.49
N THR A 203 7.37 7.09 -17.65
CA THR A 203 7.31 8.18 -18.64
C THR A 203 6.60 9.41 -18.08
N GLU A 204 7.17 10.59 -18.33
CA GLU A 204 6.56 11.87 -17.96
C GLU A 204 5.28 12.11 -18.76
N ILE A 205 4.20 12.46 -18.06
CA ILE A 205 2.95 12.92 -18.65
C ILE A 205 3.03 14.45 -18.77
N THR A 206 2.78 14.96 -19.97
CA THR A 206 2.73 16.40 -20.24
C THR A 206 1.33 16.85 -20.64
N ALA A 207 0.98 18.08 -20.28
CA ALA A 207 -0.21 18.80 -20.70
C ALA A 207 0.23 20.18 -21.20
N GLU A 208 -0.16 20.56 -22.42
CA GLU A 208 0.25 21.83 -23.04
C GLU A 208 1.79 22.08 -23.00
N GLY A 209 2.58 21.01 -23.18
CA GLY A 209 4.05 21.06 -23.12
C GLY A 209 4.66 21.23 -21.73
N LYS A 210 3.87 21.10 -20.66
CA LYS A 210 4.35 21.17 -19.25
C LYS A 210 4.15 19.83 -18.55
N ALA A 211 5.09 19.48 -17.67
CA ALA A 211 4.97 18.31 -16.81
C ALA A 211 3.69 18.37 -15.95
N ALA A 212 2.84 17.35 -16.15
CA ALA A 212 1.55 17.15 -15.51
C ALA A 212 1.52 15.88 -14.64
N GLY A 213 2.47 14.95 -14.81
CA GLY A 213 2.56 13.77 -13.96
C GLY A 213 3.54 12.72 -14.48
N THR A 214 3.38 11.50 -13.99
CA THR A 214 4.18 10.34 -14.39
C THR A 214 3.27 9.14 -14.57
N LEU A 215 3.46 8.40 -15.65
CA LEU A 215 2.76 7.16 -15.94
C LEU A 215 3.37 6.01 -15.12
N LEU A 216 2.54 5.20 -14.45
CA LEU A 216 2.97 4.15 -13.53
C LEU A 216 2.42 2.79 -13.95
N THR A 217 1.91 1.94 -13.04
CA THR A 217 1.34 0.62 -13.38
C THR A 217 0.29 0.73 -14.50
N GLN A 218 0.37 -0.14 -15.51
CA GLN A 218 -0.53 -0.14 -16.68
C GLN A 218 -1.27 -1.48 -16.79
N ALA A 219 -2.50 -1.44 -17.30
CA ALA A 219 -3.31 -2.61 -17.60
C ALA A 219 -4.28 -2.32 -18.74
N GLY A 220 -3.98 -2.84 -19.93
CA GLY A 220 -4.78 -2.60 -21.14
C GLY A 220 -4.76 -1.12 -21.52
N ASP A 221 -5.94 -0.53 -21.70
CA ASP A 221 -6.15 0.89 -22.02
C ASP A 221 -6.23 1.79 -20.78
N GLN A 222 -5.86 1.29 -19.60
CA GLN A 222 -5.89 2.03 -18.34
C GLN A 222 -4.53 1.99 -17.67
N ALA A 223 -4.23 3.01 -16.87
CA ALA A 223 -3.04 3.06 -16.04
C ALA A 223 -3.28 3.81 -14.73
N LEU A 224 -2.39 3.57 -13.78
CA LEU A 224 -2.16 4.49 -12.67
C LEU A 224 -1.19 5.57 -13.11
N ALA A 225 -1.44 6.79 -12.67
CA ALA A 225 -0.56 7.92 -12.89
C ALA A 225 -0.47 8.76 -11.63
N TYR A 226 0.73 9.23 -11.31
CA TYR A 226 0.89 10.28 -10.31
C TYR A 226 0.74 11.63 -10.99
N LEU A 227 -0.38 12.29 -10.77
CA LEU A 227 -0.76 13.52 -11.46
C LEU A 227 -0.62 14.74 -10.57
N ARG A 228 -0.31 15.87 -11.19
CA ARG A 228 -0.55 17.21 -10.66
C ARG A 228 -1.94 17.63 -11.11
N PHE A 229 -2.92 17.55 -10.20
CA PHE A 229 -4.32 17.78 -10.53
C PHE A 229 -4.61 19.17 -11.10
N ASP A 230 -3.82 20.18 -10.71
CA ASP A 230 -3.90 21.54 -11.24
C ASP A 230 -3.42 21.68 -12.69
N ARG A 231 -2.72 20.67 -13.22
CA ARG A 231 -2.15 20.65 -14.57
C ARG A 231 -2.68 19.52 -15.44
N ALA A 232 -3.29 18.51 -14.83
CA ALA A 232 -3.90 17.39 -15.52
C ALA A 232 -5.27 17.77 -16.11
N ALA A 233 -5.32 18.87 -16.86
CA ALA A 233 -6.53 19.35 -17.52
C ALA A 233 -6.33 19.30 -19.04
N GLY A 234 -7.38 18.88 -19.76
CA GLY A 234 -7.33 18.78 -21.22
C GLY A 234 -6.50 17.58 -21.72
N PRO A 235 -6.12 17.60 -23.01
CA PRO A 235 -5.36 16.51 -23.62
C PRO A 235 -3.97 16.38 -22.99
N MET A 236 -3.65 15.20 -22.48
CA MET A 236 -2.31 14.88 -21.98
C MET A 236 -1.63 13.83 -22.87
N GLN A 237 -0.31 13.77 -22.82
CA GLN A 237 0.49 12.82 -23.58
C GLN A 237 1.65 12.27 -22.74
N ALA A 238 1.95 10.98 -22.93
CA ALA A 238 3.15 10.31 -22.47
C ALA A 238 3.84 9.74 -23.70
N GLU A 239 4.96 10.34 -24.13
CA GLU A 239 5.54 10.10 -25.46
C GLU A 239 4.48 10.22 -26.57
N THR A 240 4.23 9.15 -27.34
CA THR A 240 3.23 9.11 -28.39
C THR A 240 1.84 8.70 -27.90
N ALA A 241 1.71 8.21 -26.68
CA ALA A 241 0.43 7.79 -26.11
C ALA A 241 -0.38 8.99 -25.62
N LYS A 242 -1.66 9.04 -25.96
CA LYS A 242 -2.59 10.02 -25.38
C LYS A 242 -3.05 9.52 -24.02
N VAL A 243 -3.14 10.44 -23.06
CA VAL A 243 -3.57 10.16 -21.70
C VAL A 243 -4.76 11.05 -21.37
N THR A 244 -5.82 10.44 -20.82
CA THR A 244 -7.04 11.16 -20.40
C THR A 244 -7.33 10.86 -18.93
N TRP A 245 -7.59 11.91 -18.15
CA TRP A 245 -8.02 11.80 -16.76
C TRP A 245 -9.40 12.42 -16.58
N SER A 246 -10.27 11.73 -15.86
CA SER A 246 -11.58 12.23 -15.45
C SER A 246 -11.65 12.14 -13.91
N PRO A 247 -11.52 13.28 -13.20
CA PRO A 247 -11.50 13.34 -11.74
C PRO A 247 -12.76 12.80 -11.07
#